data_AF-A0A1C9VNS2-F1
#
_entry.id   AF-A0A1C9VNS2-F1
#
_cell.length_a   1.000
_cell.length_b   1.000
_cell.length_c   1.000
_cell.angle_alpha   90.00
_cell.angle_beta   90.00
_cell.angle_gamma   90.00
#
_symmetry.space_group_name_H-M   'P 1'
#
loop_
_entity.id
_entity.type
_entity.pdbx_description
1 polymer ?
#
loop_
_entity_poly.entity_id
_entity_poly.type
_entity_poly.pdbx_seq_one_letter_code
_entity_poly.pdbx_strand_id
1 'polypeptide(L)'
;LPHREILENPLPMLQTTIEPCKSVQREKLLDALFEISDSDPLLQYYVDTVTHEIVLSFLGEVQMEVTCTLIQEKYHIEIETRKPTVIYMERPLKKSEFTIDIEVPPNPFWASIGLSVTPLPLGSGIQYESLVSLGYLNQSFQNAVMEGIRYGCEQGLYGWKLTDCKICFKYGLYYSPVSTPADF
;
A
#
# COMPACT_ATOMS: atom_id res chain seq x y z
N LEU A 1 -14.93 6.92 29.72
CA LEU A 1 -13.77 6.43 28.95
C LEU A 1 -14.26 6.26 27.52
N PRO A 2 -13.70 6.96 26.51
CA PRO A 2 -14.15 6.76 25.14
C PRO A 2 -13.81 5.31 24.73
N HIS A 3 -14.79 4.63 24.16
CA HIS A 3 -14.57 3.32 23.55
C HIS A 3 -13.47 3.45 22.50
N ARG A 4 -12.39 2.70 22.68
CA ARG A 4 -11.38 2.49 21.65
C ARG A 4 -12.11 1.73 20.53
N GLU A 5 -12.42 2.40 19.43
CA GLU A 5 -12.89 1.73 18.22
C GLU A 5 -11.82 0.70 17.85
N ILE A 6 -12.20 -0.56 17.88
CA ILE A 6 -11.34 -1.65 17.46
C ILE A 6 -11.25 -1.52 15.95
N LEU A 7 -10.09 -1.10 15.45
CA LEU A 7 -9.79 -1.18 14.02
C LEU A 7 -9.91 -2.67 13.65
N GLU A 8 -10.80 -3.02 12.72
CA GLU A 8 -10.99 -4.42 12.30
C GLU A 8 -9.74 -4.99 11.62
N ASN A 9 -8.75 -4.16 11.29
CA ASN A 9 -7.43 -4.58 10.82
C ASN A 9 -6.40 -3.44 11.03
N PRO A 10 -5.76 -3.31 12.21
CA PRO A 10 -4.79 -2.25 12.44
C PRO A 10 -3.57 -2.40 11.53
N LEU A 11 -3.15 -1.29 10.90
CA LEU A 11 -1.94 -1.28 10.10
C LEU A 11 -0.70 -1.49 10.99
N PRO A 12 0.31 -2.25 10.53
CA PRO A 12 1.59 -2.35 11.22
C PRO A 12 2.20 -0.97 11.50
N MET A 13 2.79 -0.79 12.68
CA MET A 13 3.38 0.49 13.11
C MET A 13 4.91 0.45 13.13
N LEU A 14 5.47 -0.75 13.24
CA LEU A 14 6.90 -1.01 13.34
C LEU A 14 7.33 -1.95 12.23
N GLN A 15 8.59 -1.84 11.84
CA GLN A 15 9.23 -2.77 10.92
C GLN A 15 10.67 -3.05 11.34
N THR A 16 11.17 -4.23 10.96
CA THR A 16 12.57 -4.60 11.10
C THR A 16 13.06 -5.38 9.88
N THR A 17 14.36 -5.31 9.61
CA THR A 17 15.00 -6.24 8.68
C THR A 17 15.26 -7.55 9.40
N ILE A 18 14.93 -8.67 8.77
CA ILE A 18 15.20 -10.03 9.23
C ILE A 18 16.04 -10.77 8.20
N GLU A 19 17.06 -11.49 8.65
CA GLU A 19 17.90 -12.32 7.80
C GLU A 19 18.25 -13.63 8.49
N PRO A 20 18.40 -14.74 7.74
CA PRO A 20 18.90 -15.97 8.33
C PRO A 20 20.42 -15.87 8.54
N CYS A 21 20.94 -16.42 9.64
CA CYS A 21 22.38 -16.48 9.88
C CYS A 21 23.12 -17.24 8.75
N LYS A 22 22.42 -18.16 8.07
CA LYS A 22 22.93 -18.90 6.92
C LYS A 22 22.15 -18.49 5.67
N SER A 23 22.83 -17.90 4.69
CA SER A 23 22.24 -17.45 3.42
C SER A 23 21.46 -18.54 2.67
N VAL A 24 21.89 -19.80 2.75
CA VAL A 24 21.20 -20.97 2.19
C VAL A 24 19.82 -21.24 2.77
N GLN A 25 19.48 -20.66 3.93
CA GLN A 25 18.16 -20.80 4.56
C GLN A 25 17.20 -19.66 4.19
N ARG A 26 17.59 -18.74 3.31
CA ARG A 26 16.75 -17.60 2.91
C ARG A 26 15.40 -18.01 2.33
N GLU A 27 15.39 -19.00 1.44
CA GLU A 27 14.15 -19.50 0.83
C GLU A 27 13.22 -20.09 1.90
N LYS A 28 13.77 -20.94 2.79
CA LYS A 28 13.02 -21.50 3.93
C LYS A 28 12.47 -20.43 4.88
N LEU A 29 13.20 -19.33 5.06
CA LEU A 29 12.73 -18.20 5.87
C LEU A 29 11.53 -17.51 5.22
N LEU A 30 11.55 -17.31 3.90
CA LEU A 30 10.43 -16.73 3.16
C LEU A 30 9.20 -17.64 3.26
N ASP A 31 9.36 -18.96 3.11
CA ASP A 31 8.28 -19.92 3.27
C ASP A 31 7.68 -19.89 4.69
N ALA A 32 8.53 -19.84 5.71
CA ALA A 32 8.09 -19.73 7.10
C ALA A 32 7.32 -18.42 7.34
N LEU A 33 7.84 -17.29 6.87
CA LEU A 33 7.19 -15.99 6.99
C LEU A 33 5.83 -15.96 6.27
N PHE A 34 5.73 -16.62 5.11
CA PHE A 34 4.47 -16.79 4.40
C PHE A 34 3.43 -17.50 5.26
N GLU A 35 3.77 -18.69 5.80
CA GLU A 35 2.85 -19.45 6.67
C GLU A 35 2.44 -18.68 7.93
N ILE A 36 3.37 -17.93 8.54
CA ILE A 36 3.08 -17.14 9.73
C ILE A 36 2.16 -15.97 9.38
N SER A 37 2.41 -15.26 8.28
CA SER A 37 1.58 -14.13 7.84
C SER A 37 0.15 -14.55 7.44
N ASP A 38 -0.01 -15.76 6.91
CA ASP A 38 -1.33 -16.32 6.59
C ASP A 38 -2.12 -16.64 7.89
N SER A 39 -1.41 -16.97 8.97
CA SER A 39 -2.00 -17.25 10.29
C SER A 39 -2.28 -15.98 11.10
N ASP A 40 -1.45 -14.94 10.96
CA ASP A 40 -1.57 -13.64 11.63
C ASP A 40 -1.56 -12.51 10.59
N PRO A 41 -2.74 -12.03 10.12
CA PRO A 41 -2.85 -10.98 9.11
C PRO A 41 -2.22 -9.63 9.51
N LEU A 42 -1.94 -9.43 10.80
CA LEU A 42 -1.31 -8.23 11.34
C LEU A 42 0.21 -8.27 11.21
N LEU A 43 0.77 -9.45 10.95
CA LEU A 43 2.15 -9.64 10.59
C LEU A 43 2.28 -9.65 9.07
N GLN A 44 2.99 -8.67 8.54
CA GLN A 44 3.22 -8.55 7.10
C GLN A 44 4.71 -8.61 6.83
N TYR A 45 5.10 -9.17 5.69
CA TYR A 45 6.48 -9.09 5.25
C TYR A 45 6.53 -8.78 3.75
N TYR A 46 7.64 -8.18 3.34
CA TYR A 46 7.96 -7.95 1.95
C TYR A 46 9.47 -8.04 1.73
N VAL A 47 9.87 -8.22 0.48
CA VAL A 47 11.28 -8.11 0.09
C VAL A 47 11.47 -6.76 -0.54
N ASP A 48 12.39 -5.97 0.02
CA ASP A 48 12.74 -4.68 -0.55
C ASP A 48 13.36 -4.89 -1.94
N THR A 49 12.84 -4.20 -2.95
CA THR A 49 13.25 -4.40 -4.35
C THR A 49 14.61 -3.78 -4.68
N VAL A 50 15.09 -2.87 -3.83
CA VAL A 50 16.36 -2.14 -3.99
C VAL A 50 17.48 -2.80 -3.18
N THR A 51 17.22 -3.08 -1.91
CA THR A 51 18.23 -3.67 -1.00
C THR A 51 18.21 -5.19 -1.00
N HIS A 52 17.14 -5.82 -1.49
CA HIS A 52 16.88 -7.25 -1.37
C HIS A 52 16.84 -7.77 0.07
N GLU A 53 16.70 -6.88 1.05
CA GLU A 53 16.48 -7.24 2.45
C GLU A 53 15.05 -7.75 2.63
N ILE A 54 14.84 -8.68 3.58
CA ILE A 54 13.51 -9.12 3.97
C ILE A 54 13.07 -8.20 5.12
N VAL A 55 11.95 -7.50 4.91
CA VAL A 55 11.39 -6.57 5.89
C VAL A 55 10.15 -7.20 6.51
N LEU A 56 10.13 -7.25 7.84
CA LEU A 56 9.02 -7.73 8.64
C LEU A 56 8.34 -6.55 9.32
N SER A 57 7.04 -6.39 9.10
CA SER A 57 6.17 -5.36 9.65
C SER A 57 5.23 -5.95 10.71
N PHE A 58 5.12 -5.28 11.85
CA PHE A 58 4.36 -5.74 13.01
C PHE A 58 3.79 -4.56 13.81
N LEU A 59 2.88 -4.87 14.74
CA LEU A 59 2.20 -3.87 15.56
C LEU A 59 2.96 -3.46 16.82
N GLY A 60 3.74 -4.38 17.40
CA GLY A 60 4.46 -4.13 18.65
C GLY A 60 5.64 -5.08 18.85
N GLU A 61 6.58 -4.66 19.69
CA GLU A 61 7.83 -5.39 19.94
C GLU A 61 7.60 -6.83 20.43
N VAL A 62 6.57 -7.07 21.25
CA VAL A 62 6.22 -8.42 21.72
C VAL A 62 5.83 -9.35 20.56
N GLN A 63 5.10 -8.84 19.55
CA GLN A 63 4.74 -9.64 18.38
C GLN A 63 5.98 -10.05 17.58
N MET A 64 6.96 -9.15 17.47
CA MET A 64 8.25 -9.44 16.84
C MET A 64 9.02 -10.52 17.61
N GLU A 65 9.12 -10.41 18.93
CA GLU A 65 9.85 -11.40 19.77
C GLU A 65 9.23 -12.80 19.66
N VAL A 66 7.90 -12.89 19.72
CA VAL A 66 7.17 -14.16 19.56
C VAL A 66 7.38 -14.74 18.16
N THR A 67 7.31 -13.90 17.12
CA THR A 67 7.54 -14.33 15.73
C THR A 67 8.96 -14.86 15.56
N CYS A 68 9.97 -14.17 16.08
CA CYS A 68 11.36 -14.60 16.01
C CYS A 68 11.57 -15.95 16.70
N THR A 69 10.99 -16.11 17.89
CA THR A 69 11.06 -17.36 18.66
C THR A 69 10.40 -18.51 17.90
N LEU A 70 9.23 -18.25 17.30
CA LEU A 70 8.51 -19.25 16.52
C LEU A 70 9.30 -19.69 15.28
N ILE A 71 9.99 -18.77 14.59
CA ILE A 71 10.88 -19.11 13.47
C ILE A 71 12.03 -20.03 13.93
N GLN A 72 12.64 -19.73 15.07
CA GLN A 72 13.74 -20.53 15.61
C GLN A 72 13.28 -21.90 16.09
N GLU A 73 12.17 -21.99 16.82
CA GLU A 73 11.71 -23.23 17.44
C GLU A 73 10.99 -24.16 16.46
N LYS A 74 10.08 -23.62 15.64
CA LYS A 74 9.25 -24.42 14.72
C LYS A 74 9.94 -24.72 13.40
N TYR A 75 10.68 -23.76 12.86
CA TYR A 75 11.30 -23.88 11.53
C TYR A 75 12.81 -24.18 11.60
N HIS A 76 13.40 -24.13 12.79
CA HIS A 76 14.84 -24.40 13.01
C HIS A 76 15.74 -23.49 12.17
N ILE A 77 15.36 -22.22 12.05
CA ILE A 77 16.11 -21.19 11.34
C ILE A 77 16.69 -20.21 12.35
N GLU A 78 18.01 -20.15 12.44
CA GLU A 78 18.68 -19.08 13.18
C GLU A 78 18.58 -17.79 12.36
N ILE A 79 18.14 -16.72 13.00
CA ILE A 79 17.86 -15.43 12.38
C ILE A 79 18.52 -14.29 13.15
N GLU A 80 18.90 -13.26 12.44
CA GLU A 80 19.33 -11.97 12.97
C GLU A 80 18.31 -10.90 12.57
N THR A 81 18.02 -9.99 13.49
CA THR A 81 17.12 -8.85 13.26
C THR A 81 17.82 -7.55 13.61
N ARG A 82 17.47 -6.49 12.89
CA ARG A 82 17.90 -5.14 13.23
C ARG A 82 17.00 -4.52 14.30
N LYS A 83 17.41 -3.37 14.83
CA LYS A 83 16.55 -2.60 15.74
C LYS A 83 15.26 -2.19 15.00
N PRO A 84 14.07 -2.41 15.59
CA PRO A 84 12.81 -1.96 15.02
C PRO A 84 12.81 -0.46 14.72
N THR A 85 12.21 -0.10 13.60
CA THR A 85 12.01 1.28 13.17
C THR A 85 10.53 1.55 12.95
N VAL A 86 10.13 2.81 13.04
CA VAL A 86 8.74 3.23 12.83
C VAL A 86 8.42 3.31 11.33
N ILE A 87 7.22 2.87 10.95
CA ILE A 87 6.71 3.06 9.59
C ILE A 87 6.11 4.47 9.49
N TYR A 88 6.67 5.28 8.61
CA TYR A 88 6.10 6.59 8.29
C TYR A 88 5.03 6.45 7.20
N MET A 89 3.94 7.20 7.35
CA MET A 89 2.85 7.29 6.38
C MET A 89 2.47 8.75 6.18
N GLU A 90 1.90 9.07 5.03
CA GLU A 90 1.45 10.41 4.67
C GLU A 90 -0.06 10.53 4.64
N ARG A 91 -0.57 11.72 4.98
CA ARG A 91 -1.99 12.04 4.89
C ARG A 91 -2.19 13.47 4.39
N PRO A 92 -3.14 13.71 3.47
CA PRO A 92 -3.53 15.07 3.14
C PRO A 92 -4.12 15.79 4.37
N LEU A 93 -3.91 17.12 4.44
CA LEU A 93 -4.49 17.94 5.51
C LEU A 93 -5.80 18.62 5.09
N LYS A 94 -5.98 18.81 3.78
CA LYS A 94 -7.12 19.53 3.19
C LYS A 94 -7.57 18.81 1.94
N LYS A 95 -8.83 19.01 1.60
CA LYS A 95 -9.37 18.57 0.31
C LYS A 95 -8.67 19.31 -0.82
N SER A 96 -8.31 18.59 -1.86
CA SER A 96 -7.77 19.15 -3.11
C SER A 96 -8.38 18.42 -4.31
N GLU A 97 -8.50 19.14 -5.42
CA GLU A 97 -8.98 18.60 -6.69
C GLU A 97 -8.04 19.03 -7.80
N PHE A 98 -7.77 18.13 -8.74
CA PHE A 98 -6.92 18.40 -9.88
C PHE A 98 -7.40 17.62 -11.09
N THR A 99 -7.36 18.28 -12.25
CA THR A 99 -7.68 17.68 -13.54
C THR A 99 -6.48 17.87 -14.46
N ILE A 100 -6.06 16.77 -15.08
CA ILE A 100 -5.14 16.79 -16.21
C ILE A 100 -5.95 16.54 -17.47
N ASP A 101 -5.81 17.43 -18.46
CA ASP A 101 -6.59 17.36 -19.69
C ASP A 101 -5.78 16.78 -20.85
N ILE A 102 -6.44 15.98 -21.69
CA ILE A 102 -5.90 15.49 -22.96
C ILE A 102 -5.53 16.68 -23.87
N GLU A 103 -4.45 16.53 -24.63
CA GLU A 103 -3.92 17.58 -25.52
C GLU A 103 -3.45 18.87 -24.83
N VAL A 104 -3.45 18.91 -23.49
CA VAL A 104 -2.93 20.02 -22.69
C VAL A 104 -1.59 19.61 -22.07
N PRO A 105 -0.47 20.26 -22.47
CA PRO A 105 0.82 20.01 -21.82
C PRO A 105 0.72 20.23 -20.29
N PRO A 106 1.33 19.37 -19.45
CA PRO A 106 2.33 18.37 -19.79
C PRO A 106 1.79 16.97 -20.11
N ASN A 107 0.48 16.78 -20.26
CA ASN A 107 -0.13 15.47 -20.45
C ASN A 107 0.24 14.84 -21.81
N PRO A 108 1.00 13.73 -21.86
CA PRO A 108 1.33 13.07 -23.12
C PRO A 108 0.28 12.03 -23.55
N PHE A 109 -0.68 11.70 -22.68
CA PHE A 109 -1.60 10.58 -22.86
C PHE A 109 -2.88 10.98 -23.56
N TRP A 110 -3.53 10.03 -24.23
CA TRP A 110 -4.84 10.24 -24.85
C TRP A 110 -6.00 10.11 -23.85
N ALA A 111 -5.87 10.68 -22.66
CA ALA A 111 -6.93 10.68 -21.66
C ALA A 111 -6.88 11.94 -20.78
N SER A 112 -8.06 12.41 -20.36
CA SER A 112 -8.16 13.35 -19.24
C SER A 112 -8.59 12.61 -17.97
N ILE A 113 -8.04 13.00 -16.83
CA ILE A 113 -8.43 12.49 -15.51
C ILE A 113 -8.60 13.67 -14.54
N GLY A 114 -9.75 13.71 -13.88
CA GLY A 114 -10.03 14.60 -12.76
C GLY A 114 -10.23 13.81 -11.47
N LEU A 115 -9.37 14.05 -10.49
CA LEU A 115 -9.43 13.44 -9.15
C LEU A 115 -9.71 14.48 -8.08
N SER A 116 -10.36 14.06 -7.00
CA SER A 116 -10.35 14.79 -5.74
C SER A 116 -9.84 13.91 -4.62
N VAL A 117 -8.94 14.45 -3.80
CA VAL A 117 -8.42 13.79 -2.60
C VAL A 117 -8.94 14.55 -1.38
N THR A 118 -9.60 13.85 -0.46
CA THR A 118 -10.18 14.41 0.77
C THR A 118 -9.63 13.68 1.98
N PRO A 119 -9.16 14.39 3.04
CA PRO A 119 -8.72 13.73 4.27
C PRO A 119 -9.88 13.03 4.98
N LEU A 120 -9.59 11.88 5.58
CA LEU A 120 -10.52 11.12 6.41
C LEU A 120 -10.04 11.08 7.87
N PRO A 121 -10.90 10.66 8.82
CA PRO A 121 -10.47 10.35 10.18
C PRO A 121 -9.31 9.35 10.23
N LEU A 122 -8.54 9.38 11.31
CA LEU A 122 -7.41 8.44 11.49
C LEU A 122 -7.91 6.99 11.52
N GLY A 123 -7.20 6.10 10.84
CA GLY A 123 -7.56 4.68 10.74
C GLY A 123 -8.64 4.37 9.70
N SER A 124 -9.04 5.35 8.87
CA SER A 124 -10.00 5.12 7.78
C SER A 124 -9.36 4.42 6.58
N GLY A 125 -8.03 4.43 6.49
CA GLY A 125 -7.29 3.89 5.34
C GLY A 125 -7.55 4.68 4.06
N ILE A 126 -7.23 4.05 2.93
CA ILE A 126 -7.53 4.62 1.61
C ILE A 126 -8.92 4.16 1.17
N GLN A 127 -9.78 5.11 0.83
CA GLN A 127 -11.09 4.85 0.25
C GLN A 127 -11.14 5.37 -1.18
N TYR A 128 -11.66 4.56 -2.09
CA TYR A 128 -11.84 4.95 -3.50
C TYR A 128 -13.32 5.02 -3.85
N GLU A 129 -13.69 6.02 -4.64
CA GLU A 129 -15.03 6.17 -5.21
C GLU A 129 -14.93 6.65 -6.66
N SER A 130 -15.77 6.11 -7.55
CA SER A 130 -15.93 6.63 -8.91
C SER A 130 -17.29 7.31 -9.03
N LEU A 131 -17.28 8.59 -9.47
CA LEU A 131 -18.50 9.32 -9.85
C LEU A 131 -18.75 9.24 -11.36
N VAL A 132 -17.81 8.66 -12.13
CA VAL A 132 -17.93 8.47 -13.57
C VAL A 132 -18.79 7.23 -13.85
N SER A 133 -19.85 7.39 -14.66
CA SER A 133 -20.76 6.29 -14.94
C SER A 133 -20.11 5.22 -15.84
N LEU A 134 -20.45 3.94 -15.60
CA LEU A 134 -19.98 2.82 -16.42
C LEU A 134 -20.46 2.88 -17.88
N GLY A 135 -21.57 3.58 -18.13
CA GLY A 135 -22.07 3.81 -19.49
C GLY A 135 -21.26 4.87 -20.25
N TYR A 136 -20.56 5.77 -19.55
CA TYR A 136 -19.70 6.77 -20.16
C TYR A 136 -18.27 6.25 -20.35
N LEU A 137 -17.70 5.67 -19.29
CA LEU A 137 -16.37 5.08 -19.30
C LEU A 137 -16.48 3.64 -18.80
N ASN A 138 -16.16 2.68 -19.68
CA ASN A 138 -16.34 1.26 -19.39
C ASN A 138 -15.50 0.79 -18.20
N GLN A 139 -15.83 -0.39 -17.67
CA GLN A 139 -15.17 -0.97 -16.50
C GLN A 139 -13.65 -1.13 -16.66
N SER A 140 -13.16 -1.47 -17.86
CA SER A 140 -11.72 -1.68 -18.08
C SER A 140 -10.92 -0.40 -17.87
N PHE A 141 -11.40 0.74 -18.35
CA PHE A 141 -10.77 2.05 -18.10
C PHE A 141 -10.91 2.45 -16.61
N GLN A 142 -12.07 2.24 -15.99
CA GLN A 142 -12.23 2.55 -14.56
C GLN A 142 -11.32 1.71 -13.66
N ASN A 143 -11.06 0.45 -14.04
CA ASN A 143 -10.11 -0.42 -13.35
C ASN A 143 -8.68 0.10 -13.50
N ALA A 144 -8.29 0.59 -14.69
CA ALA A 144 -6.98 1.19 -14.90
C ALA A 144 -6.78 2.43 -14.02
N VAL A 145 -7.78 3.32 -13.95
CA VAL A 145 -7.74 4.48 -13.03
C VAL A 145 -7.61 4.04 -11.58
N MET A 146 -8.36 3.03 -11.14
CA MET A 146 -8.26 2.51 -9.77
C MET A 146 -6.85 1.97 -9.48
N GLU A 147 -6.25 1.25 -10.42
CA GLU A 147 -4.91 0.69 -10.28
C GLU A 147 -3.84 1.78 -10.28
N GLY A 148 -3.95 2.78 -11.16
CA GLY A 148 -3.08 3.95 -11.17
C GLY A 148 -3.16 4.76 -9.87
N ILE A 149 -4.36 4.92 -9.31
CA ILE A 149 -4.56 5.53 -7.99
C ILE A 149 -3.89 4.70 -6.89
N ARG A 150 -4.07 3.38 -6.89
CA ARG A 150 -3.45 2.49 -5.90
C ARG A 150 -1.93 2.60 -5.94
N TYR A 151 -1.36 2.53 -7.14
CA TYR A 151 0.07 2.71 -7.37
C TYR A 151 0.55 4.08 -6.89
N GLY A 152 -0.15 5.16 -7.25
CA GLY A 152 0.17 6.50 -6.77
C GLY A 152 0.06 6.66 -5.25
N CYS A 153 -0.76 5.87 -4.58
CA CYS A 153 -0.86 5.86 -3.12
C CYS A 153 0.31 5.16 -2.41
N GLU A 154 1.14 4.40 -3.13
CA GLU A 154 2.33 3.78 -2.53
C GLU A 154 3.39 4.80 -2.14
N GLN A 155 3.39 5.99 -2.77
CA GLN A 155 4.37 7.04 -2.53
C GLN A 155 3.73 8.43 -2.48
N GLY A 156 3.80 9.08 -1.33
CA GLY A 156 3.43 10.47 -1.12
C GLY A 156 4.57 11.45 -1.47
N LEU A 157 4.45 12.68 -0.97
CA LEU A 157 5.39 13.78 -1.20
C LEU A 157 6.81 13.48 -0.66
N TYR A 158 6.90 12.75 0.45
CA TYR A 158 8.16 12.33 1.05
C TYR A 158 8.52 10.88 0.71
N GLY A 159 7.80 10.26 -0.23
CA GLY A 159 8.00 8.88 -0.65
C GLY A 159 7.41 7.83 0.29
N TRP A 160 6.58 8.22 1.26
CA TRP A 160 5.91 7.29 2.16
C TRP A 160 4.49 6.98 1.71
N LYS A 161 3.99 5.78 2.03
CA LYS A 161 2.65 5.36 1.67
C LYS A 161 1.58 6.32 2.20
N LEU A 162 0.61 6.65 1.34
CA LEU A 162 -0.55 7.46 1.71
C LEU A 162 -1.54 6.64 2.54
N THR A 163 -2.23 7.30 3.48
CA THR A 163 -3.30 6.71 4.28
C THR A 163 -4.38 7.74 4.60
N ASP A 164 -5.48 7.28 5.19
CA ASP A 164 -6.57 8.08 5.76
C ASP A 164 -7.09 9.18 4.82
N CYS A 165 -7.43 8.79 3.59
CA CYS A 165 -7.99 9.70 2.60
C CYS A 165 -8.98 9.01 1.65
N LYS A 166 -9.93 9.80 1.15
CA LYS A 166 -10.88 9.42 0.10
C LYS A 166 -10.42 10.02 -1.23
N ILE A 167 -10.24 9.16 -2.22
CA ILE A 167 -9.92 9.55 -3.60
C ILE A 167 -11.16 9.31 -4.45
N CYS A 168 -11.69 10.37 -5.03
CA CYS A 168 -12.84 10.29 -5.94
C CYS A 168 -12.40 10.55 -7.37
N PHE A 169 -12.70 9.60 -8.27
CA PHE A 169 -12.60 9.81 -9.71
C PHE A 169 -13.84 10.54 -10.21
N LYS A 170 -13.67 11.82 -10.56
CA LYS A 170 -14.77 12.73 -10.86
C LYS A 170 -15.04 12.91 -12.34
N TYR A 171 -13.98 12.88 -13.14
CA TYR A 171 -14.03 13.25 -14.54
C TYR A 171 -13.05 12.39 -15.31
N GLY A 172 -13.50 11.81 -16.41
CA GLY A 172 -12.67 11.16 -17.40
C GLY A 172 -13.03 11.68 -18.77
N LEU A 173 -12.06 11.74 -19.69
CA LEU A 173 -12.32 11.97 -21.11
C LEU A 173 -11.36 11.09 -21.91
N TYR A 174 -11.85 10.54 -23.02
CA TYR A 174 -11.04 9.72 -23.91
C TYR A 174 -11.49 9.90 -25.36
N TYR A 175 -10.62 9.53 -26.29
CA TYR A 175 -10.91 9.44 -27.71
C TYR A 175 -10.96 7.97 -28.11
N SER A 176 -12.18 7.49 -28.41
CA SER A 176 -12.44 6.11 -28.80
C SER A 176 -11.48 5.48 -29.83
N PRO A 177 -10.93 6.22 -30.83
CA PRO A 177 -10.03 5.61 -31.82
C PRO A 177 -8.61 5.34 -31.31
N VAL A 178 -8.16 6.04 -30.28
CA VAL A 178 -6.73 6.08 -29.88
C VAL A 178 -6.49 5.77 -28.41
N SER A 179 -7.45 6.08 -27.53
CA SER A 179 -7.29 5.88 -26.10
C SER A 179 -7.43 4.41 -25.72
N THR A 180 -6.55 3.98 -24.83
CA THR A 180 -6.48 2.66 -24.24
C THR A 180 -6.52 2.77 -22.72
N PRO A 181 -6.82 1.68 -21.99
CA PRO A 181 -6.76 1.71 -20.53
C PRO A 181 -5.40 2.12 -19.98
N ALA A 182 -4.31 1.92 -20.71
CA ALA A 182 -2.96 2.31 -20.28
C ALA A 182 -2.69 3.83 -20.37
N ASP A 183 -3.56 4.58 -21.04
CA ASP A 183 -3.50 6.05 -21.08
C ASP A 183 -4.05 6.70 -19.80
N PHE A 184 -4.75 5.93 -18.96
CA PHE A 184 -5.34 6.35 -17.70
C PHE A 184 -4.50 5.93 -16.49
#